data_AF-A0A7S4QID1-F1
#
_entry.id   AF-A0A7S4QID1-F1
#
_cell.length_a   1.000
_cell.length_b   1.000
_cell.length_c   1.000
_cell.angle_alpha   90.00
_cell.angle_beta   90.00
_cell.angle_gamma   90.00
#
_symmetry.space_group_name_H-M   'P 1'
#
loop_
_entity.id
_entity.type
_entity.pdbx_description
1 polymer ?
#
loop_
_entity_poly.entity_id
_entity_poly.type
_entity_poly.pdbx_seq_one_letter_code
_entity_poly.pdbx_strand_id
1 'polypeptide(L)'
;MTPQKTNCSIYQIEYTEDHLGNLRAESKRRISWRYGFTNPTNASITEHQVVLTWSVRSGKRMLEFDGKEVDCSKQRGASIYNFEWIVSPEHRLQVLATRVVPIKAPRDFRRYELLINGRSFFRYARPGELSPKRRGVEKEYVPLSILDIIYPGMQEDDVDDDLRSEIASEFDAASEGDFVFGDSMGEPQVIHPREEEIVFEGNYMIMGN
;
A
#
# COMPACT_ATOMS: atom_id res chain seq x y z
N MET A 1 12.75 -28.51 -0.33
CA MET A 1 11.87 -28.12 -1.46
C MET A 1 11.92 -26.62 -1.56
N THR A 2 12.70 -26.09 -2.49
CA THR A 2 12.77 -24.63 -2.75
C THR A 2 11.43 -24.17 -3.31
N PRO A 3 10.80 -23.10 -2.77
CA PRO A 3 9.59 -22.56 -3.36
C PRO A 3 9.93 -22.05 -4.75
N GLN A 4 9.32 -22.65 -5.78
CA GLN A 4 9.43 -22.14 -7.15
C GLN A 4 8.80 -20.75 -7.17
N LYS A 5 9.62 -19.73 -7.45
CA LYS A 5 9.20 -18.36 -7.71
C LYS A 5 8.29 -18.39 -8.94
N THR A 6 6.98 -18.40 -8.72
CA THR A 6 5.96 -18.28 -9.76
C THR A 6 6.07 -16.88 -10.35
N ASN A 7 6.59 -16.79 -11.58
CA ASN A 7 6.72 -15.54 -12.31
C ASN A 7 5.34 -15.02 -12.73
N CYS A 8 4.64 -14.39 -11.81
CA CYS A 8 3.37 -13.72 -12.07
C CYS A 8 3.63 -12.37 -12.74
N SER A 9 3.05 -12.17 -13.93
CA SER A 9 3.19 -10.91 -14.67
C SER A 9 2.11 -9.93 -14.23
N ILE A 10 2.52 -8.75 -13.76
CA ILE A 10 1.64 -7.64 -13.38
C ILE A 10 1.67 -6.58 -14.48
N TYR A 11 0.49 -6.04 -14.82
CA TYR A 11 0.35 -5.00 -15.84
C TYR A 11 -0.63 -3.90 -15.42
N GLN A 12 -0.43 -2.70 -15.97
CA GLN A 12 -1.32 -1.56 -15.74
C GLN A 12 -2.57 -1.68 -16.62
N ILE A 13 -3.74 -1.40 -16.08
CA ILE A 13 -4.97 -1.27 -16.87
C ILE A 13 -5.34 0.21 -16.96
N GLU A 14 -5.50 0.86 -15.81
CA GLU A 14 -6.03 2.22 -15.77
C GLU A 14 -5.60 2.97 -14.51
N TYR A 15 -5.43 4.28 -14.65
CA TYR A 15 -5.24 5.22 -13.55
C TYR A 15 -6.15 6.43 -13.75
N THR A 16 -6.94 6.78 -12.73
CA THR A 16 -7.79 7.98 -12.74
C THR A 16 -7.61 8.81 -11.47
N GLU A 17 -7.72 10.13 -11.61
CA GLU A 17 -7.72 11.10 -10.51
C GLU A 17 -8.92 12.05 -10.67
N ASP A 18 -9.99 11.78 -9.91
CA ASP A 18 -11.24 12.52 -9.97
C ASP A 18 -11.38 13.52 -8.83
N HIS A 19 -12.02 14.65 -9.14
CA HIS A 19 -12.29 15.74 -8.21
C HIS A 19 -13.76 15.67 -7.75
N LEU A 20 -14.01 15.26 -6.51
CA LEU A 20 -15.37 14.94 -6.01
C LEU A 20 -15.98 16.01 -5.08
N GLY A 21 -15.37 17.19 -4.99
CA GLY A 21 -15.85 18.20 -4.04
C GLY A 21 -17.02 19.02 -4.58
N ASN A 22 -18.22 18.84 -4.03
CA ASN A 22 -19.43 19.56 -4.49
C ASN A 22 -19.34 21.09 -4.39
N LEU A 23 -18.77 21.62 -3.30
CA LEU A 23 -18.63 23.08 -3.08
C LEU A 23 -17.32 23.65 -3.63
N ARG A 24 -16.26 22.83 -3.57
CA ARG A 24 -14.95 23.12 -4.17
C ARG A 24 -14.46 21.79 -4.69
N ALA A 25 -14.36 21.64 -6.01
CA ALA A 25 -13.89 20.42 -6.67
C ALA A 25 -12.56 19.94 -6.06
N GLU A 26 -11.76 20.86 -5.53
CA GLU A 26 -10.47 20.59 -4.90
C GLU A 26 -10.50 19.93 -3.51
N SER A 27 -11.65 19.92 -2.84
CA SER A 27 -11.75 19.52 -1.43
C SER A 27 -11.71 18.01 -1.20
N LYS A 28 -12.09 17.22 -2.21
CA LYS A 28 -12.10 15.76 -2.18
C LYS A 28 -11.53 15.20 -3.47
N ARG A 29 -10.70 14.17 -3.34
CA ARG A 29 -10.08 13.44 -4.44
C ARG A 29 -10.48 11.98 -4.37
N ARG A 30 -10.74 11.38 -5.53
CA ARG A 30 -10.84 9.93 -5.68
C ARG A 30 -9.79 9.50 -6.67
N ILE A 31 -8.93 8.60 -6.24
CA ILE A 31 -7.84 8.07 -7.04
C ILE A 31 -8.11 6.59 -7.22
N SER A 32 -8.11 6.12 -8.46
CA SER A 32 -8.32 4.72 -8.80
C SER A 32 -7.13 4.19 -9.56
N TRP A 33 -6.61 3.06 -9.11
CA TRP A 33 -5.64 2.25 -9.83
C TRP A 33 -6.28 0.92 -10.16
N ARG A 34 -6.24 0.53 -11.44
CA ARG A 34 -6.67 -0.79 -11.90
C ARG A 34 -5.49 -1.48 -12.55
N TYR A 35 -5.16 -2.67 -12.07
CA TYR A 35 -4.07 -3.49 -12.58
C TYR A 35 -4.53 -4.93 -12.76
N GLY A 36 -3.84 -5.64 -13.63
CA GLY A 36 -4.05 -7.07 -13.83
C GLY A 36 -2.86 -7.87 -13.32
N PHE A 37 -3.15 -9.11 -12.97
CA PHE A 37 -2.21 -10.11 -12.50
C PHE A 37 -2.45 -11.39 -13.29
N THR A 38 -1.35 -11.98 -13.78
CA THR A 38 -1.39 -13.21 -14.56
C THR A 38 -0.81 -14.33 -13.72
N ASN A 39 -1.63 -15.32 -13.37
CA ASN A 39 -1.15 -16.48 -12.64
C ASN A 39 -0.52 -17.48 -13.64
N PRO A 40 0.79 -17.77 -13.54
CA PRO A 40 1.47 -18.65 -14.49
C PRO A 40 1.00 -20.10 -14.38
N THR A 41 0.50 -20.52 -13.21
CA THR A 41 0.11 -21.91 -12.95
C THR A 41 -1.20 -22.26 -13.65
N ASN A 42 -2.16 -21.33 -13.68
CA ASN A 42 -3.51 -21.58 -14.20
C ASN A 42 -3.83 -20.76 -15.46
N ALA A 43 -2.89 -19.97 -15.96
CA ALA A 43 -3.10 -18.98 -17.04
C ALA A 43 -4.30 -18.04 -16.80
N SER A 44 -4.74 -17.90 -15.55
CA SER A 44 -5.87 -17.07 -15.17
C SER A 44 -5.42 -15.62 -15.05
N ILE A 45 -6.20 -14.72 -15.65
CA ILE A 45 -6.04 -13.28 -15.50
C ILE A 45 -6.98 -12.83 -14.39
N THR A 46 -6.44 -12.17 -13.38
CA THR A 46 -7.23 -11.51 -12.33
C THR A 46 -7.00 -10.01 -12.40
N GLU A 47 -8.09 -9.24 -12.40
CA GLU A 47 -8.03 -7.78 -12.36
C GLU A 47 -8.37 -7.31 -10.95
N HIS A 48 -7.64 -6.30 -10.49
CA HIS A 48 -7.83 -5.71 -9.18
C HIS A 48 -7.96 -4.21 -9.30
N GLN A 49 -8.74 -3.62 -8.39
CA GLN A 49 -8.94 -2.19 -8.29
C GLN A 49 -8.64 -1.70 -6.87
N VAL A 50 -7.78 -0.70 -6.77
CA VAL A 50 -7.51 0.03 -5.53
C VAL A 50 -8.09 1.44 -5.68
N VAL A 51 -8.91 1.86 -4.73
CA VAL A 51 -9.51 3.20 -4.73
C VAL A 51 -9.17 3.92 -3.44
N LEU A 52 -8.51 5.06 -3.54
CA LEU A 52 -8.29 6.00 -2.43
C LEU A 52 -9.24 7.18 -2.57
N THR A 53 -10.11 7.38 -1.58
CA THR A 53 -10.87 8.63 -1.42
C THR A 53 -10.25 9.46 -0.32
N TRP A 54 -9.80 10.68 -0.64
CA TRP A 54 -9.15 11.57 0.32
C TRP A 54 -9.76 12.98 0.33
N SER A 55 -10.23 13.40 1.50
CA SER A 55 -10.56 14.79 1.80
C SER A 55 -9.29 15.60 2.13
N VAL A 56 -8.93 16.54 1.26
CA VAL A 56 -7.74 17.39 1.40
C VAL A 56 -7.81 18.23 2.67
N ARG A 57 -9.01 18.78 2.97
CA ARG A 57 -9.23 19.69 4.11
C ARG A 57 -9.25 18.97 5.45
N SER A 58 -10.08 17.93 5.58
CA SER A 58 -10.23 17.23 6.87
C SER A 58 -9.17 16.13 7.08
N GLY A 59 -8.42 15.76 6.04
CA GLY A 59 -7.49 14.64 6.09
C GLY A 59 -8.16 13.27 6.21
N LYS A 60 -9.50 13.18 6.19
CA LYS A 60 -10.24 11.91 6.22
C LYS A 60 -9.96 11.13 4.93
N ARG A 61 -9.70 9.83 5.07
CA ARG A 61 -9.36 8.92 3.99
C ARG A 61 -10.20 7.66 4.10
N MET A 62 -10.48 7.06 2.96
CA MET A 62 -11.11 5.75 2.82
C MET A 62 -10.38 5.03 1.70
N LEU A 63 -10.02 3.78 1.94
CA LEU A 63 -9.30 2.94 1.00
C LEU A 63 -10.16 1.72 0.71
N GLU A 64 -10.33 1.41 -0.57
CA GLU A 64 -11.07 0.25 -1.03
C GLU A 64 -10.16 -0.63 -1.88
N PHE A 65 -10.30 -1.94 -1.73
CA PHE A 65 -9.67 -2.97 -2.57
C PHE A 65 -10.76 -3.90 -3.10
N ASP A 66 -10.91 -3.97 -4.42
CA ASP A 66 -11.95 -4.75 -5.11
C ASP A 66 -13.37 -4.49 -4.57
N GLY A 67 -13.66 -3.22 -4.29
CA GLY A 67 -14.95 -2.76 -3.77
C GLY A 67 -15.18 -3.02 -2.28
N LYS A 68 -14.19 -3.55 -1.55
CA LYS A 68 -14.24 -3.74 -0.09
C LYS A 68 -13.38 -2.72 0.62
N GLU A 69 -13.91 -2.12 1.68
CA GLU A 69 -13.16 -1.17 2.51
C GLU A 69 -12.02 -1.88 3.23
N VAL A 70 -10.83 -1.28 3.18
CA VAL A 70 -9.64 -1.68 3.91
C VAL A 70 -9.52 -0.81 5.14
N ASP A 71 -9.54 -1.41 6.34
CA ASP A 71 -9.42 -0.66 7.58
C ASP A 71 -8.03 0.00 7.68
N CYS A 72 -8.04 1.33 7.58
CA CYS A 72 -6.86 2.19 7.62
C CYS A 72 -6.90 3.18 8.81
N SER A 73 -7.56 2.80 9.91
CA SER A 73 -7.83 3.63 11.10
C SER A 73 -6.63 4.33 11.75
N LYS A 74 -5.38 3.92 11.45
CA LYS A 74 -4.17 4.33 12.18
C LYS A 74 -3.58 5.70 11.85
N GLN A 75 -4.01 6.42 10.80
CA GLN A 75 -3.35 7.68 10.41
C GLN A 75 -4.35 8.80 10.07
N ARG A 76 -4.87 9.54 11.04
CA ARG A 76 -5.71 10.73 10.77
C ARG A 76 -4.86 12.01 10.78
N GLY A 77 -5.12 12.93 9.85
CA GLY A 77 -4.60 14.31 9.89
C GLY A 77 -3.24 14.57 9.25
N ALA A 78 -2.43 13.55 8.97
CA ALA A 78 -1.12 13.70 8.34
C ALA A 78 -1.20 14.27 6.90
N SER A 79 -0.21 15.08 6.52
CA SER A 79 -0.07 15.63 5.15
C SER A 79 0.31 14.56 4.13
N ILE A 80 1.04 13.55 4.59
CA ILE A 80 1.41 12.35 3.84
C ILE A 80 0.59 11.19 4.38
N TYR A 81 0.12 10.35 3.47
CA TYR A 81 -0.49 9.07 3.73
C TYR A 81 0.46 7.99 3.21
N ASN A 82 0.85 7.09 4.08
CA ASN A 82 1.66 5.93 3.75
C ASN A 82 1.02 4.74 4.47
N PHE A 83 0.30 3.93 3.71
CA PHE A 83 -0.40 2.78 4.24
C PHE A 83 -0.11 1.56 3.38
N GLU A 84 0.12 0.46 4.06
CA GLU A 84 0.57 -0.77 3.47
C GLU A 84 -0.21 -1.94 4.08
N TRP A 85 -0.58 -2.88 3.23
CA TRP A 85 -1.26 -4.11 3.65
C TRP A 85 -0.89 -5.28 2.74
N ILE A 86 -1.09 -6.48 3.26
CA ILE A 86 -0.83 -7.74 2.57
C ILE A 86 -2.18 -8.31 2.16
N VAL A 87 -2.39 -8.51 0.86
CA VAL A 87 -3.61 -9.15 0.31
C VAL A 87 -3.45 -10.66 0.29
N SER A 88 -2.25 -11.12 -0.08
CA SER A 88 -1.85 -12.52 -0.06
C SER A 88 -0.33 -12.60 0.20
N PRO A 89 0.24 -13.76 0.53
CA PRO A 89 1.68 -13.90 0.79
C PRO A 89 2.58 -13.37 -0.34
N GLU A 90 2.10 -13.43 -1.58
CA GLU A 90 2.83 -12.97 -2.78
C GLU A 90 2.41 -11.57 -3.25
N HIS A 91 1.42 -10.96 -2.58
CA HIS A 91 0.79 -9.71 -3.03
C HIS A 91 0.67 -8.70 -1.89
N ARG A 92 1.65 -7.78 -1.86
CA ARG A 92 1.74 -6.67 -0.92
C ARG A 92 1.42 -5.36 -1.64
N LEU A 93 0.56 -4.56 -1.05
CA LEU A 93 0.14 -3.27 -1.60
C LEU A 93 0.52 -2.15 -0.66
N GLN A 94 0.95 -1.03 -1.23
CA GLN A 94 1.23 0.20 -0.50
C GLN A 94 0.68 1.40 -1.24
N VAL A 95 -0.11 2.22 -0.56
CA VAL A 95 -0.59 3.49 -1.10
C VAL A 95 0.21 4.61 -0.45
N LEU A 96 0.83 5.41 -1.31
CA LEU A 96 1.52 6.64 -0.95
C LEU A 96 0.74 7.81 -1.53
N ALA A 97 0.40 8.77 -0.69
CA ALA A 97 -0.32 9.93 -1.15
C ALA A 97 0.09 11.18 -0.35
N THR A 98 0.13 12.35 -1.00
CA THR A 98 0.36 13.63 -0.32
C THR A 98 -0.70 14.65 -0.72
N ARG A 99 -1.15 15.45 0.25
CA ARG A 99 -1.99 16.62 -0.01
C ARG A 99 -1.18 17.89 -0.28
N VAL A 100 0.12 17.89 0.04
CA VAL A 100 1.01 19.03 -0.11
C VAL A 100 2.04 18.71 -1.20
N VAL A 101 2.10 19.57 -2.21
CA VAL A 101 3.11 19.51 -3.27
C VAL A 101 4.33 20.31 -2.82
N PRO A 102 5.56 19.79 -2.96
CA PRO A 102 6.77 20.57 -2.68
C PRO A 102 6.84 21.83 -3.54
N ILE A 103 7.37 22.92 -2.98
CA ILE A 103 7.45 24.23 -3.67
C ILE A 103 8.25 24.14 -4.98
N LYS A 104 9.30 23.32 -5.01
CA LYS A 104 10.17 23.11 -6.17
C LYS A 104 9.71 22.00 -7.11
N ALA A 105 8.61 21.31 -6.79
CA ALA A 105 8.13 20.23 -7.64
C ALA A 105 7.49 20.78 -8.91
N PRO A 106 7.56 20.05 -10.03
CA PRO A 106 6.99 20.49 -11.28
C PRO A 106 5.45 20.41 -11.23
N ARG A 107 4.77 21.01 -12.22
CA ARG A 107 3.29 21.04 -12.25
C ARG A 107 2.67 19.64 -12.33
N ASP A 108 3.37 18.70 -12.94
CA ASP A 108 3.01 17.29 -13.12
C ASP A 108 3.50 16.40 -11.98
N PHE A 109 3.87 16.96 -10.84
CA PHE A 109 4.25 16.21 -9.66
C PHE A 109 3.18 15.16 -9.29
N ARG A 110 3.58 13.90 -9.30
CA ARG A 110 2.70 12.76 -8.99
C ARG A 110 2.48 12.66 -7.48
N ARG A 111 1.31 13.11 -7.05
CA ARG A 111 0.90 13.13 -5.63
C ARG A 111 0.50 11.77 -5.08
N TYR A 112 0.14 10.84 -5.97
CA TYR A 112 -0.49 9.57 -5.63
C TYR A 112 0.26 8.43 -6.31
N GLU A 113 0.70 7.47 -5.52
CA GLU A 113 1.43 6.30 -5.98
C GLU A 113 0.83 5.05 -5.34
N LEU A 114 0.67 4.01 -6.14
CA LEU A 114 0.44 2.65 -5.65
C LEU A 114 1.73 1.87 -5.90
N LEU A 115 2.25 1.23 -4.85
CA LEU A 115 3.30 0.22 -4.99
C LEU A 115 2.68 -1.16 -4.89
N ILE A 116 3.02 -2.03 -5.84
CA ILE A 116 2.65 -3.44 -5.86
C ILE A 116 3.95 -4.21 -5.67
N ASN A 117 4.03 -5.01 -4.61
CA ASN A 117 5.25 -5.72 -4.20
C ASN A 117 6.49 -4.81 -4.05
N GLY A 118 6.29 -3.52 -3.77
CA GLY A 118 7.34 -2.50 -3.64
C GLY A 118 7.71 -1.78 -4.95
N ARG A 119 7.10 -2.14 -6.10
CA ARG A 119 7.33 -1.48 -7.39
C ARG A 119 6.16 -0.57 -7.75
N SER A 120 6.46 0.62 -8.28
CA SER A 120 5.41 1.58 -8.67
C SER A 120 4.50 1.02 -9.74
N PHE A 121 3.20 1.21 -9.55
CA PHE A 121 2.15 0.94 -10.53
C PHE A 121 2.54 1.47 -11.91
N PHE A 122 3.12 2.68 -11.98
CA PHE A 122 3.46 3.37 -13.22
C PHE A 122 4.66 2.75 -13.96
N ARG A 123 5.36 1.77 -13.37
CA ARG A 123 6.44 1.03 -14.04
C ARG A 123 5.98 -0.25 -14.72
N TYR A 124 4.80 -0.76 -14.40
CA TYR A 124 4.31 -1.97 -15.08
C TYR A 124 3.96 -1.66 -16.54
N ALA A 125 4.06 -2.65 -17.43
CA ALA A 125 3.67 -2.44 -18.82
C ALA A 125 2.15 -2.19 -18.93
N ARG A 126 1.74 -1.34 -19.88
CA ARG A 126 0.34 -1.29 -20.32
C ARG A 126 0.14 -2.32 -21.44
N PRO A 127 -1.01 -3.01 -21.51
CA PRO A 127 -1.33 -3.88 -22.63
C PRO A 127 -1.15 -3.14 -23.96
N GLY A 128 -0.32 -3.70 -24.85
CA GLY A 128 -0.03 -3.13 -26.17
C GLY A 128 1.10 -2.09 -26.22
N GLU A 129 1.72 -1.71 -25.10
CA GLU A 129 2.85 -0.79 -25.09
C GLU A 129 4.19 -1.57 -25.12
N LEU A 130 4.95 -1.41 -26.20
CA LEU A 130 6.28 -1.99 -26.33
C LEU A 130 7.29 -1.12 -25.57
N SER A 131 7.86 -1.68 -24.50
CA SER A 131 8.94 -1.18 -23.65
C SER A 131 8.68 0.10 -22.82
N PRO A 132 9.00 0.08 -21.51
CA PRO A 132 8.96 1.28 -20.68
C PRO A 132 10.02 2.29 -21.14
N LYS A 133 9.62 3.57 -21.25
CA LYS A 133 10.55 4.67 -21.56
C LYS A 133 11.54 4.83 -20.40
N ARG A 134 12.81 4.49 -20.65
CA ARG A 134 13.92 4.78 -19.72
C ARG A 134 14.08 6.29 -19.58
N ARG A 135 14.19 6.79 -18.35
CA ARG A 135 14.50 8.21 -18.09
C ARG A 135 15.99 8.46 -18.31
N GLY A 136 16.33 9.45 -19.12
CA GLY A 136 17.71 9.92 -19.27
C GLY A 136 18.15 10.78 -18.08
N VAL A 137 19.37 10.57 -17.61
CA VAL A 137 19.96 11.26 -16.46
C VAL A 137 20.79 12.46 -16.93
N GLU A 138 20.38 13.67 -16.57
CA GLU A 138 21.22 14.79 -16.10
C GLU A 138 20.36 16.03 -15.90
N LYS A 139 20.06 16.39 -14.64
CA LYS A 139 19.64 17.73 -14.17
C LYS A 139 19.51 17.76 -12.65
N GLU A 140 19.57 18.96 -12.09
CA GLU A 140 19.28 19.30 -10.69
C GLU A 140 18.13 18.46 -10.12
N TYR A 141 18.27 17.94 -8.89
CA TYR A 141 17.27 17.06 -8.28
C TYR A 141 15.95 17.80 -8.09
N VAL A 142 14.96 17.42 -8.90
CA VAL A 142 13.58 17.90 -8.81
C VAL A 142 12.71 16.68 -8.53
N PRO A 143 12.01 16.61 -7.38
CA PRO A 143 11.13 15.49 -7.09
C PRO A 143 9.98 15.49 -8.09
N LEU A 144 9.78 14.39 -8.80
CA LEU A 144 8.73 14.21 -9.80
C LEU A 144 7.51 13.50 -9.21
N SER A 145 7.70 12.79 -8.10
CA SER A 145 6.67 11.99 -7.44
C SER A 145 6.81 12.00 -5.92
N ILE A 146 5.76 11.54 -5.23
CA ILE A 146 5.82 11.32 -3.79
C ILE A 146 6.87 10.27 -3.39
N LEU A 147 7.22 9.34 -4.28
CA LEU A 147 8.31 8.40 -4.03
C LEU A 147 9.63 9.12 -3.81
N ASP A 148 9.93 10.15 -4.60
CA ASP A 148 11.15 10.95 -4.47
C ASP A 148 11.23 11.73 -3.14
N ILE A 149 10.09 11.91 -2.46
CA ILE A 149 10.02 12.55 -1.14
C ILE A 149 10.21 11.52 -0.04
N ILE A 150 9.52 10.37 -0.12
CA ILE A 150 9.51 9.36 0.95
C ILE A 150 10.75 8.48 0.89
N TYR A 151 11.26 8.21 -0.31
CA TYR A 151 12.42 7.38 -0.59
C TYR A 151 13.45 8.15 -1.44
N PRO A 152 14.03 9.25 -0.92
CA PRO A 152 14.99 10.05 -1.67
C PRO A 152 16.23 9.21 -2.01
N GLY A 153 16.65 9.24 -3.27
CA GLY A 153 17.86 8.54 -3.70
C GLY A 153 17.70 7.04 -3.93
N MET A 154 16.49 6.45 -3.80
CA MET A 154 16.21 5.21 -4.51
C MET A 154 16.26 5.53 -6.00
N GLN A 155 17.36 5.19 -6.67
CA GLN A 155 17.34 5.16 -8.12
C GLN A 155 16.24 4.19 -8.52
N GLU A 156 15.37 4.65 -9.39
CA GLU A 156 14.21 3.90 -9.84
C GLU A 156 14.56 2.60 -10.59
N ASP A 157 15.85 2.32 -10.76
CA ASP A 157 16.38 1.15 -11.45
C ASP A 157 17.12 0.16 -10.52
N ASP A 158 17.34 0.48 -9.23
CA ASP A 158 18.17 -0.36 -8.30
C ASP A 158 17.39 -1.38 -7.45
N VAL A 159 16.13 -1.67 -7.79
CA VAL A 159 15.46 -2.87 -7.24
C VAL A 159 15.44 -3.93 -8.33
N ASP A 160 16.65 -4.35 -8.71
CA ASP A 160 16.85 -5.72 -9.14
C ASP A 160 16.40 -6.63 -7.99
N ASP A 161 15.72 -7.70 -8.38
CA ASP A 161 15.09 -8.70 -7.53
C ASP A 161 16.05 -9.38 -6.53
N ASP A 162 17.35 -9.06 -6.61
CA ASP A 162 18.45 -9.74 -5.92
C ASP A 162 18.62 -9.30 -4.45
N LEU A 163 18.29 -8.06 -4.08
CA LEU A 163 18.48 -7.57 -2.69
C LEU A 163 17.48 -8.16 -1.68
N ARG A 164 16.38 -8.78 -2.15
CA ARG A 164 15.44 -9.52 -1.29
C ARG A 164 15.93 -10.94 -0.96
N SER A 165 16.83 -11.49 -1.77
CA SER A 165 17.38 -12.84 -1.59
C SER A 165 18.32 -12.92 -0.38
N GLU A 166 19.08 -11.85 -0.11
CA GLU A 166 20.01 -11.81 1.04
C GLU A 166 19.26 -11.78 2.37
N ILE A 167 18.22 -10.94 2.52
CA ILE A 167 17.46 -10.84 3.78
C ILE A 167 16.67 -12.14 4.06
N ALA A 168 16.18 -12.83 3.03
CA ALA A 168 15.54 -14.13 3.20
C ALA A 168 16.54 -15.24 3.54
N SER A 169 17.77 -15.19 3.01
CA SER A 169 18.82 -16.16 3.31
C SER A 169 19.39 -16.03 4.73
N GLU A 170 19.38 -14.82 5.29
CA GLU A 170 19.92 -14.55 6.63
C GLU A 170 18.99 -15.01 7.76
N PHE A 171 17.69 -15.17 7.48
CA PHE A 171 16.71 -15.69 8.43
C PHE A 171 16.64 -17.23 8.46
N ASP A 172 16.95 -17.91 7.34
CA ASP A 172 17.03 -19.37 7.26
C ASP A 172 18.34 -19.93 7.86
N ALA A 173 19.41 -19.12 7.92
CA ALA A 173 20.69 -19.53 8.50
C ALA A 173 20.71 -19.59 10.04
N ALA A 174 19.64 -19.13 10.72
CA ALA A 174 19.56 -19.11 12.19
C ALA A 174 18.87 -20.33 12.80
N SER A 175 18.48 -21.35 12.01
CA SER A 175 17.72 -22.51 12.50
C SER A 175 18.53 -23.78 12.77
N GLU A 176 19.86 -23.78 12.60
CA GLU A 176 20.71 -24.92 12.99
C GLU A 176 21.30 -24.70 14.38
N GLY A 177 20.44 -24.80 15.38
CA GLY A 177 20.81 -24.93 16.78
C GLY A 177 19.93 -25.98 17.43
N ASP A 178 20.44 -27.21 17.50
CA ASP A 178 19.83 -28.35 18.20
C ASP A 178 19.34 -27.93 19.60
N PHE A 179 18.03 -27.83 19.77
CA PHE A 179 17.40 -27.68 21.08
C PHE A 179 16.64 -28.96 21.41
N VAL A 180 17.29 -29.79 22.23
CA VAL A 180 16.74 -31.03 22.79
C VAL A 180 15.60 -30.67 23.74
N PHE A 181 14.35 -30.97 23.35
CA PHE A 181 13.21 -30.88 24.26
C PHE A 181 13.20 -32.11 25.18
N GLY A 182 13.45 -31.87 26.47
CA GLY A 182 13.09 -32.78 27.54
C GLY A 182 11.59 -32.73 27.83
N ASP A 183 11.00 -33.91 28.00
CA ASP A 183 9.65 -34.14 28.50
C ASP A 183 9.39 -33.36 29.81
N SER A 184 8.30 -32.60 29.85
CA SER A 184 7.53 -32.42 31.09
C SER A 184 6.13 -31.89 30.76
N MET A 185 5.14 -32.71 31.08
CA MET A 185 3.72 -32.37 31.03
C MET A 185 3.37 -31.28 32.02
N GLY A 186 2.70 -30.22 31.54
CA GLY A 186 1.98 -29.25 32.36
C GLY A 186 0.64 -28.93 31.70
N GLU A 187 -0.45 -29.18 32.41
CA GLU A 187 -1.84 -28.99 31.97
C GLU A 187 -2.13 -27.53 31.53
N PRO A 188 -2.98 -27.33 30.50
CA PRO A 188 -3.43 -26.00 30.12
C PRO A 188 -4.51 -25.47 31.08
N GLN A 189 -4.20 -24.39 31.78
CA GLN A 189 -5.16 -23.59 32.55
C GLN A 189 -6.09 -22.82 31.61
N VAL A 190 -7.40 -23.02 31.80
CA VAL A 190 -8.49 -22.31 31.11
C VAL A 190 -8.59 -20.89 31.66
N ILE A 191 -8.31 -19.89 30.83
CA ILE A 191 -8.51 -18.48 31.16
C ILE A 191 -9.92 -18.09 30.71
N HIS A 192 -10.81 -17.86 31.66
CA HIS A 192 -12.13 -17.28 31.40
C HIS A 192 -11.99 -15.76 31.11
N PRO A 193 -12.64 -15.23 30.06
CA PRO A 193 -12.73 -13.79 29.86
C PRO A 193 -13.63 -13.15 30.94
N ARG A 194 -13.09 -12.11 31.59
CA ARG A 194 -13.81 -11.24 32.51
C ARG A 194 -14.81 -10.38 31.73
N GLU A 195 -16.08 -10.50 32.06
CA GLU A 195 -17.12 -9.55 31.65
C GLU A 195 -16.85 -8.22 32.36
N GLU A 196 -16.46 -7.19 31.61
CA GLU A 196 -16.52 -5.81 32.08
C GLU A 196 -17.79 -5.14 31.57
N GLU A 197 -18.55 -4.70 32.57
CA GLU A 197 -19.87 -4.11 32.56
C GLU A 197 -19.85 -2.73 31.89
N ILE A 198 -20.51 -2.60 30.74
CA ILE A 198 -20.75 -1.29 30.11
C ILE A 198 -21.95 -0.66 30.81
N VAL A 199 -21.68 0.22 31.77
CA VAL A 199 -22.70 1.09 32.37
C VAL A 199 -23.02 2.23 31.40
N PHE A 200 -24.21 2.21 30.82
CA PHE A 200 -24.81 3.36 30.13
C PHE A 200 -25.50 4.26 31.15
N GLU A 201 -24.87 5.36 31.54
CA GLU A 201 -25.60 6.51 32.09
C GLU A 201 -25.83 7.53 30.97
N GLY A 202 -27.09 7.60 30.54
CA GLY A 202 -27.58 8.64 29.67
C GLY A 202 -27.67 9.97 30.41
N ASN A 203 -27.33 11.05 29.71
CA ASN A 203 -27.85 12.37 30.02
C ASN A 203 -28.22 13.05 28.70
N TYR A 204 -29.50 12.95 28.37
CA TYR A 204 -30.17 13.90 27.50
C TYR A 204 -30.38 15.18 28.31
N MET A 205 -29.89 16.31 27.81
CA MET A 205 -30.39 17.61 28.24
C MET A 205 -30.87 18.38 27.00
N ILE A 206 -32.19 18.40 26.86
CA ILE A 206 -32.96 19.36 26.06
C ILE A 206 -33.15 20.59 26.94
N MET A 207 -32.82 21.78 26.43
CA MET A 207 -33.52 23.08 26.61
C MET A 207 -32.89 24.02 25.56
N GLY A 208 -33.59 24.85 24.78
CA GLY A 208 -34.94 25.38 24.90
C GLY A 208 -34.86 26.91 24.75
N ASN A 209 -35.39 27.42 23.63
CA ASN A 209 -35.53 28.82 23.17
C ASN A 209 -34.27 29.62 22.80
#